data_AF-A0A8S3ZHV3-F1
#
_entry.id   AF-A0A8S3ZHV3-F1
#
_cell.length_a   1.000
_cell.length_b   1.000
_cell.length_c   1.000
_cell.angle_alpha   90.00
_cell.angle_beta   90.00
_cell.angle_gamma   90.00
#
_symmetry.space_group_name_H-M   'P 1'
#
loop_
_entity.id
_entity.type
_entity.pdbx_description
1 polymer ?
#
loop_
_entity_poly.entity_id
_entity_poly.type
_entity_poly.pdbx_seq_one_letter_code
_entity_poly.pdbx_strand_id
1 'polypeptide(L)'
;ESVPVTKTQLLQQEDEEIYSPETHKRHTLFSGTHVVQTRYYGQAKVTAVVVRTGFNTAKGELVRAILFPKPLDFKFYRDAIRFVLFLAVVASLGMIYALVNYVLKG
;
A
#
# COMPACT_ATOMS: atom_id res chain seq x y z
N GLU A 1 -9.21 -1.29 -13.93
CA GLU A 1 -9.05 -1.77 -15.32
C GLU A 1 -10.33 -2.48 -15.74
N SER A 2 -10.85 -2.17 -16.92
CA SER A 2 -12.09 -2.76 -17.46
C SER A 2 -11.84 -3.81 -18.55
N VAL A 3 -10.59 -3.99 -18.98
CA VAL A 3 -10.20 -4.92 -20.05
C VAL A 3 -9.77 -6.26 -19.41
N PRO A 4 -10.27 -7.40 -19.89
CA PRO A 4 -9.84 -8.70 -19.39
C PRO A 4 -8.37 -8.96 -19.69
N VAL A 5 -7.65 -9.52 -18.73
CA VAL A 5 -6.21 -9.80 -18.84
C VAL A 5 -5.98 -11.30 -18.94
N THR A 6 -5.28 -11.74 -19.99
CA THR A 6 -4.89 -13.14 -20.17
C THR A 6 -3.81 -13.53 -19.17
N LYS A 7 -4.02 -14.65 -18.48
CA LYS A 7 -3.03 -15.27 -17.57
C LYS A 7 -2.41 -16.49 -18.25
N THR A 8 -1.13 -16.73 -17.99
CA THR A 8 -0.37 -17.86 -18.56
C THR A 8 0.01 -18.86 -17.48
N GLN A 9 0.20 -20.12 -17.86
CA GLN A 9 0.73 -21.14 -16.94
C GLN A 9 2.16 -20.81 -16.51
N LEU A 10 2.54 -21.27 -15.32
CA LEU A 10 3.95 -21.26 -14.90
C LEU A 10 4.71 -22.22 -15.83
N LEU A 11 5.77 -21.72 -16.47
CA LEU A 11 6.65 -22.55 -17.29
C LEU A 11 7.63 -23.25 -16.37
N GLN A 12 7.82 -24.56 -16.56
CA GLN A 12 8.70 -25.40 -15.74
C GLN A 12 10.20 -25.09 -15.91
N GLN A 13 10.55 -24.03 -16.65
CA GLN A 13 11.90 -23.82 -17.18
C GLN A 13 12.74 -22.77 -16.42
N GLU A 14 12.25 -22.25 -15.29
CA GLU A 14 12.94 -21.19 -14.51
C GLU A 14 13.25 -21.57 -13.04
N ASP A 15 13.12 -22.85 -12.65
CA ASP A 15 13.04 -23.21 -11.23
C ASP A 15 14.40 -23.47 -10.54
N GLU A 16 15.11 -22.39 -10.22
CA GLU A 16 15.67 -22.20 -8.86
C GLU A 16 14.97 -21.06 -8.09
N GLU A 17 14.07 -20.30 -8.72
CA GLU A 17 13.42 -19.15 -8.07
C GLU A 17 12.16 -19.55 -7.27
N ILE A 18 12.09 -19.06 -6.03
CA ILE A 18 10.94 -19.30 -5.14
C ILE A 18 9.72 -18.55 -5.66
N TYR A 19 8.62 -19.26 -5.94
CA TYR A 19 7.37 -18.65 -6.35
C TYR A 19 6.88 -17.57 -5.36
N SER A 20 6.75 -16.34 -5.87
CA SER A 20 6.09 -15.23 -5.18
C SER A 20 4.91 -14.69 -6.01
N PRO A 21 3.72 -14.48 -5.41
CA PRO A 21 2.57 -13.90 -6.12
C PRO A 21 2.78 -12.44 -6.52
N GLU A 22 3.74 -11.74 -5.90
CA GLU A 22 4.10 -10.37 -6.26
C GLU A 22 4.97 -10.31 -7.51
N THR A 23 5.90 -11.26 -7.65
CA THR A 23 6.80 -11.37 -8.82
C THR A 23 6.06 -12.01 -10.00
N HIS A 24 5.29 -13.08 -9.74
CA HIS A 24 4.62 -13.90 -10.76
C HIS A 24 3.14 -13.52 -10.97
N LYS A 25 2.82 -12.23 -11.00
CA LYS A 25 1.43 -11.73 -11.17
C LYS A 25 0.78 -12.19 -12.47
N ARG A 26 1.57 -12.43 -13.52
CA ARG A 26 1.09 -12.94 -14.83
C ARG A 26 0.56 -14.37 -14.77
N HIS A 27 1.01 -15.14 -13.79
CA HIS A 27 0.63 -16.54 -13.57
C HIS A 27 -0.30 -16.73 -12.37
N THR A 28 -0.60 -15.65 -11.64
CA THR A 28 -1.38 -15.70 -10.40
C THR A 28 -2.79 -15.18 -10.61
N LEU A 29 -3.77 -15.93 -10.11
CA LEU A 29 -5.18 -15.55 -10.05
C LEU A 29 -5.49 -14.94 -8.68
N PHE A 30 -6.22 -13.83 -8.66
CA PHE A 30 -6.53 -13.09 -7.43
C PHE A 30 -7.99 -13.28 -7.02
N SER A 31 -8.21 -13.44 -5.71
CA SER A 31 -9.56 -13.53 -5.12
C SER A 31 -10.36 -12.25 -5.42
N GLY A 32 -11.60 -12.42 -5.91
CA GLY A 32 -12.46 -11.32 -6.34
C GLY A 32 -12.42 -11.02 -7.84
N THR A 33 -11.58 -11.72 -8.61
CA THR A 33 -11.64 -11.69 -10.08
C THR A 33 -12.61 -12.75 -10.62
N HIS A 34 -13.22 -12.47 -11.77
CA HIS A 34 -14.06 -13.43 -12.49
C HIS A 34 -13.33 -13.94 -13.73
N VAL A 35 -13.32 -15.26 -13.91
CA VAL A 35 -12.75 -15.90 -15.10
C VAL A 35 -13.78 -15.82 -16.22
N VAL A 36 -13.45 -15.07 -17.28
CA VAL A 36 -14.33 -14.92 -18.46
C VAL A 36 -14.19 -16.10 -19.40
N GLN A 37 -12.95 -16.52 -19.67
CA GLN A 37 -12.66 -17.60 -20.60
C GLN A 37 -11.39 -18.34 -20.18
N THR A 38 -11.43 -19.66 -20.24
CA THR A 38 -10.28 -20.55 -20.09
C THR A 38 -9.90 -21.12 -21.44
N ARG A 39 -8.60 -21.19 -21.74
CA ARG A 39 -8.07 -21.88 -22.92
C ARG A 39 -7.49 -23.21 -22.49
N TYR A 40 -8.06 -24.29 -23.02
CA TYR A 40 -7.59 -25.65 -22.77
C TYR A 40 -6.68 -26.07 -23.92
N TYR A 41 -5.55 -26.69 -23.60
CA TYR A 41 -4.69 -27.33 -24.59
C TYR A 41 -4.97 -28.85 -24.52
N GLY A 42 -5.51 -29.42 -25.60
CA GLY A 42 -5.91 -30.84 -25.66
C GLY A 42 -7.20 -31.16 -24.89
N GLN A 43 -7.22 -32.29 -24.18
CA GLN A 43 -8.38 -32.76 -23.37
C GLN A 43 -8.30 -32.37 -21.88
N ALA A 44 -7.29 -31.61 -21.46
CA ALA A 44 -7.07 -31.29 -20.05
C ALA A 44 -7.91 -30.09 -19.59
N LYS A 45 -8.59 -30.21 -18.43
CA LYS A 45 -9.24 -29.09 -17.75
C LYS A 45 -8.18 -28.16 -17.14
N VAL A 46 -8.43 -26.85 -17.15
CA VAL A 46 -7.55 -25.87 -16.48
C VAL A 46 -7.67 -26.04 -14.97
N THR A 47 -6.55 -26.40 -14.33
CA THR A 47 -6.42 -26.53 -12.88
C THR A 47 -5.42 -25.50 -12.36
N ALA A 48 -5.61 -25.04 -11.13
CA ALA A 48 -4.70 -24.12 -10.45
C ALA A 48 -4.48 -24.55 -9.00
N VAL A 49 -3.35 -24.17 -8.43
CA VAL A 49 -3.01 -24.41 -7.03
C VAL A 49 -3.37 -23.17 -6.21
N VAL A 50 -4.00 -23.38 -5.06
CA VAL A 50 -4.35 -22.29 -4.14
C VAL A 50 -3.13 -21.90 -3.32
N VAL A 51 -2.67 -20.65 -3.48
CA VAL A 51 -1.49 -20.13 -2.76
C VAL A 51 -1.87 -19.49 -1.43
N ARG A 52 -2.96 -18.69 -1.40
CA ARG A 52 -3.42 -17.96 -0.21
C ARG A 52 -4.94 -17.99 -0.13
N THR A 53 -5.46 -18.05 1.09
CA THR A 53 -6.90 -18.07 1.40
C THR A 53 -7.27 -17.02 2.45
N GLY A 54 -8.56 -16.72 2.58
CA GLY A 54 -9.09 -15.81 3.60
C GLY A 54 -8.45 -14.42 3.59
N PHE A 55 -8.10 -13.91 4.78
CA PHE A 55 -7.47 -12.61 5.00
C PHE A 55 -6.03 -12.51 4.45
N ASN A 56 -5.41 -13.62 4.05
CA ASN A 56 -4.07 -13.63 3.45
C ASN A 56 -4.11 -13.38 1.93
N THR A 57 -5.30 -13.33 1.32
CA THR A 57 -5.46 -12.90 -0.08
C THR A 57 -5.31 -11.39 -0.23
N ALA A 58 -4.95 -10.88 -1.41
CA ALA A 58 -4.85 -9.43 -1.66
C ALA A 58 -6.14 -8.68 -1.27
N LYS A 59 -7.32 -9.23 -1.61
CA LYS A 59 -8.62 -8.68 -1.20
C LYS A 59 -8.79 -8.72 0.33
N GLY A 60 -8.48 -9.85 0.95
CA GLY A 60 -8.62 -10.03 2.39
C GLY A 60 -7.70 -9.11 3.20
N GLU A 61 -6.47 -8.92 2.75
CA GLU A 61 -5.50 -8.02 3.38
C GLU A 61 -5.97 -6.56 3.28
N LEU A 62 -6.51 -6.16 2.14
CA LEU A 62 -7.09 -4.84 1.95
C LEU A 62 -8.26 -4.61 2.92
N VAL A 63 -9.18 -5.57 3.03
CA VAL A 63 -10.30 -5.50 3.99
C VAL A 63 -9.78 -5.38 5.42
N ARG A 64 -8.76 -6.17 5.78
CA ARG A 64 -8.14 -6.10 7.10
C ARG A 64 -7.50 -4.74 7.37
N ALA A 65 -6.83 -4.14 6.39
CA ALA A 65 -6.20 -2.83 6.53
C ALA A 65 -7.22 -1.69 6.68
N ILE A 66 -8.43 -1.83 6.12
CA ILE A 66 -9.53 -0.89 6.32
C ILE A 66 -10.15 -1.06 7.72
N LEU A 67 -10.37 -2.30 8.17
CA LEU A 67 -10.98 -2.59 9.47
C LEU A 67 -10.03 -2.30 10.64
N PHE A 68 -8.74 -2.55 10.43
CA PHE A 68 -7.68 -2.38 11.42
C PHE A 68 -6.58 -1.52 10.79
N PRO A 69 -6.81 -0.20 10.67
CA PRO A 69 -5.78 0.69 10.16
C PRO A 69 -4.56 0.61 11.08
N LYS A 70 -3.36 0.61 10.48
CA LYS A 70 -2.13 0.71 11.27
C LYS A 70 -2.18 2.01 12.07
N PRO A 71 -1.78 2.01 13.37
CA PRO A 71 -1.73 3.25 14.13
C PRO A 71 -0.85 4.25 13.38
N LEU A 72 -1.35 5.48 13.23
CA LEU A 72 -0.63 6.57 12.56
C LEU A 72 0.81 6.62 13.10
N ASP A 73 1.79 6.57 12.21
CA ASP A 73 3.19 6.49 12.59
C ASP A 73 3.52 7.63 13.56
N PHE A 74 3.88 7.28 14.78
CA PHE A 74 4.26 8.22 15.83
C PHE A 74 5.38 9.18 15.38
N LYS A 75 6.16 8.80 14.37
CA LYS A 75 7.15 9.65 13.70
C LYS A 75 6.50 10.89 13.07
N PHE A 76 5.38 10.75 12.35
CA PHE A 76 4.67 11.89 11.76
C PHE A 76 4.18 12.86 12.83
N TYR A 77 3.63 12.34 13.92
CA TYR A 77 3.20 13.19 15.05
C TYR A 77 4.38 13.92 15.69
N ARG A 78 5.50 13.23 15.93
CA ARG A 78 6.73 13.84 16.46
C ARG A 78 7.28 14.94 15.55
N ASP A 79 7.27 14.72 14.24
CA ASP A 79 7.77 15.69 13.27
C ASP A 79 6.82 16.90 13.15
N ALA A 80 5.51 16.68 13.20
CA ALA A 80 4.52 17.77 13.26
C ALA A 80 4.70 18.63 14.52
N ILE A 81 4.90 18.02 15.69
CA ILE A 81 5.14 18.76 16.95
C ILE A 81 6.44 19.56 16.88
N ARG A 82 7.52 19.01 16.31
CA ARG A 82 8.78 19.74 16.10
C ARG A 82 8.59 20.96 15.21
N PHE A 83 7.79 20.84 14.14
CA PHE A 83 7.46 21.97 13.26
C PHE A 83 6.67 23.05 14.00
N VAL A 84 5.66 22.68 14.78
CA VAL A 84 4.88 23.64 15.59
C VAL A 84 5.77 24.37 16.61
N LEU A 85 6.69 23.65 17.27
CA LEU A 85 7.63 24.26 18.22
C LEU A 85 8.56 25.27 17.53
N PHE A 86 9.06 24.96 16.33
CA PHE A 86 9.85 25.90 15.55
C PHE A 86 9.07 27.18 15.22
N LEU A 87 7.82 27.05 14.77
CA LEU A 87 6.95 28.21 14.52
C LEU A 87 6.70 29.04 15.77
N ALA A 88 6.52 28.40 16.93
CA ALA A 88 6.34 29.10 18.20
C ALA A 88 7.57 29.95 18.57
N VAL A 89 8.78 29.45 18.33
CA VAL A 89 10.02 30.22 18.56
C VAL A 89 10.07 31.45 17.64
N VAL A 90 9.80 31.28 16.34
CA VAL A 90 9.79 32.41 15.38
C VAL A 90 8.73 33.45 15.76
N ALA A 91 7.53 33.01 16.13
CA ALA A 91 6.45 33.90 16.58
C ALA A 91 6.85 34.67 17.84
N SER A 92 7.51 34.01 18.81
CA SER A 92 7.96 34.68 20.04
C SER A 92 8.99 35.78 19.76
N LEU A 93 9.94 35.56 18.85
CA LEU A 93 10.90 36.59 18.43
C LEU A 93 10.20 37.79 17.78
N GLY A 94 9.24 37.52 16.89
CA GLY A 94 8.43 38.58 16.27
C GLY A 94 7.62 39.37 17.29
N MET A 95 7.03 38.69 18.28
CA MET A 95 6.25 39.32 19.34
C MET A 95 7.12 40.19 20.26
N ILE A 96 8.31 39.73 20.63
CA ILE A 96 9.27 40.52 21.42
C ILE A 96 9.70 41.77 20.66
N TYR A 97 10.03 41.63 19.36
CA TYR A 97 10.40 42.79 18.53
C TYR A 97 9.26 43.82 18.46
N ALA A 98 8.02 43.37 18.24
CA ALA A 98 6.85 44.24 18.20
C ALA A 98 6.62 44.97 19.54
N LEU A 99 6.74 44.25 20.67
CA LEU A 99 6.63 44.83 22.02
C LEU A 99 7.69 45.91 22.29
N VAL A 100 8.96 45.63 21.96
CA VAL A 100 10.05 46.59 22.14
C VAL A 100 9.80 47.86 21.32
N ASN A 101 9.40 47.70 20.05
CA ASN A 101 9.13 48.83 19.16
C ASN A 101 7.91 49.66 19.64
N TYR A 102 6.90 49.00 20.20
CA TYR A 102 5.74 49.66 20.81
C TYR A 102 6.13 50.50 22.03
N VAL A 103 6.98 49.98 22.93
CA VAL A 103 7.42 50.70 24.13
C VAL A 103 8.38 51.85 23.80
N LEU A 104 9.22 51.72 22.76
CA LEU A 104 10.17 52.77 22.35
C LEU A 104 9.53 53.92 21.57
N LYS A 105 8.43 53.67 20.85
CA LYS A 105 7.72 54.69 20.05
C LYS A 105 6.45 55.22 20.71
N GLY A 106 5.96 54.53 21.75
CA GLY A 106 4.85 54.96 22.59
C GLY A 106 5.27 55.93 23.68
#